data_AF-A0A821DHX5-F1
#
_entry.id   AF-A0A821DHX5-F1
#
_cell.length_a   1.000
_cell.length_b   1.000
_cell.length_c   1.000
_cell.angle_alpha   90.00
_cell.angle_beta   90.00
_cell.angle_gamma   90.00
#
_symmetry.space_group_name_H-M   'P 1'
#
loop_
_entity.id
_entity.type
_entity.pdbx_description
1 polymer ?
#
loop_
_entity_poly.entity_id
_entity_poly.type
_entity_poly.pdbx_seq_one_letter_code
_entity_poly.pdbx_strand_id
1 'polypeptide(L)'
;LKDWINSMADPNTYGDEMANIAVADRYHIQLIIFRAGELLTVVNPRDGYVKHTAFLINVGTHYKALVPRCELEEARRNSERLSKHNKLNLLSTSTN
;
A
#
# COMPACT_ATOMS: atom_id res chain seq x y z
N LEU A 1 20.31 6.34 16.18
CA LEU A 1 19.89 6.65 14.80
C LEU A 1 20.68 5.87 13.76
N LYS A 2 22.02 5.97 13.73
CA LYS A 2 22.85 5.22 12.76
C LYS A 2 22.61 3.71 12.79
N ASP A 3 22.53 3.13 13.98
CA ASP A 3 22.30 1.67 14.12
C ASP A 3 20.91 1.25 13.65
N TRP A 4 19.89 2.09 13.87
CA TRP A 4 18.53 1.87 13.37
C TRP A 4 18.48 1.96 11.84
N ILE A 5 19.16 2.93 11.23
CA ILE A 5 19.26 3.04 9.77
C ILE A 5 19.93 1.80 9.20
N ASN A 6 21.03 1.34 9.83
CA ASN A 6 21.73 0.14 9.39
C ASN A 6 20.86 -1.11 9.54
N SER A 7 20.07 -1.24 10.60
CA SER A 7 19.15 -2.40 10.74
C SER A 7 18.04 -2.36 9.70
N MET A 8 17.49 -1.19 9.38
CA MET A 8 16.44 -1.03 8.36
C MET A 8 16.94 -1.25 6.93
N ALA A 9 18.26 -1.31 6.71
CA ALA A 9 18.82 -1.70 5.43
C ALA A 9 18.77 -3.22 5.18
N ASP A 10 18.60 -4.03 6.22
CA ASP A 10 18.36 -5.48 6.08
C ASP A 10 16.91 -5.74 5.65
N PRO A 11 16.66 -6.46 4.54
CA PRO A 11 15.32 -6.73 4.04
C PRO A 11 14.45 -7.58 4.97
N ASN A 12 15.03 -8.24 5.98
CA ASN A 12 14.30 -9.04 6.95
C ASN A 12 13.93 -8.31 8.24
N THR A 13 14.40 -7.06 8.40
CA THR A 13 14.05 -6.24 9.57
C THR A 13 12.60 -5.80 9.49
N TYR A 14 11.83 -6.07 10.54
CA TYR A 14 10.46 -5.60 10.66
C TYR A 14 10.42 -4.08 10.79
N GLY A 15 9.54 -3.44 10.00
CA GLY A 15 9.25 -2.03 10.14
C GLY A 15 8.56 -1.72 11.45
N ASP A 16 8.98 -0.63 12.10
CA ASP A 16 8.46 -0.13 13.36
C ASP A 16 7.74 1.22 13.17
N GLU A 17 7.40 1.88 14.28
CA GLU A 17 6.76 3.21 14.25
C GLU A 17 7.64 4.27 13.58
N MET A 18 8.96 4.23 13.79
CA MET A 18 9.89 5.16 13.15
C MET A 18 9.91 4.97 11.62
N ALA A 19 9.81 3.72 11.15
CA ALA A 19 9.68 3.43 9.73
C ALA A 19 8.38 3.99 9.15
N ASN A 20 7.26 3.88 9.89
CA ASN A 20 5.98 4.47 9.48
C ASN A 20 6.08 6.00 9.32
N ILE A 21 6.71 6.69 10.27
CA ILE A 21 6.94 8.14 10.20
C ILE A 21 7.81 8.49 8.99
N ALA A 22 8.93 7.77 8.80
CA ALA A 22 9.84 8.01 7.68
C ALA A 22 9.15 7.84 6.31
N VAL A 23 8.29 6.83 6.17
CA VAL A 23 7.50 6.59 4.95
C VAL A 23 6.45 7.68 4.75
N ALA A 24 5.70 8.03 5.81
CA ALA A 24 4.69 9.08 5.76
C ALA A 24 5.28 10.39 5.26
N ASP A 25 6.42 10.81 5.83
CA ASP A 25 7.13 12.01 5.43
C ASP A 25 7.65 11.95 3.99
N ARG A 26 8.36 10.87 3.65
CA ARG A 26 9.08 10.78 2.36
C ARG A 26 8.15 10.85 1.16
N TYR A 27 6.93 10.34 1.31
CA TYR A 27 5.95 10.19 0.24
C TYR A 27 4.72 11.08 0.42
N HIS A 28 4.65 11.90 1.49
CA HIS A 28 3.49 12.70 1.85
C HIS A 28 2.21 11.86 1.94
N ILE A 29 2.29 10.73 2.64
CA ILE A 29 1.17 9.80 2.83
C ILE A 29 0.70 9.89 4.28
N GLN A 30 -0.62 10.03 4.48
CA GLN A 30 -1.24 9.78 5.77
C GLN A 30 -1.41 8.27 5.96
N LEU A 31 -0.81 7.71 7.01
CA LEU A 31 -1.00 6.30 7.38
C LEU A 31 -2.04 6.20 8.48
N ILE A 32 -3.14 5.51 8.21
CA ILE A 32 -4.17 5.18 9.20
C ILE A 32 -4.04 3.70 9.55
N ILE A 33 -3.67 3.42 10.80
CA ILE A 33 -3.30 2.08 11.25
C ILE A 33 -4.34 1.57 12.23
N PHE A 34 -4.87 0.37 11.99
CA PHE A 34 -5.80 -0.33 12.87
C PHE A 34 -5.16 -1.52 13.58
N ARG A 35 -5.70 -1.93 14.72
CA ARG A 35 -5.41 -3.21 15.38
C ARG A 35 -6.70 -3.80 15.91
N ALA A 36 -6.95 -5.08 15.62
CA ALA A 36 -8.16 -5.79 16.04
C ALA A 36 -9.49 -5.07 15.68
N GLY A 37 -9.51 -4.30 14.59
CA GLY A 37 -10.67 -3.53 14.15
C GLY A 37 -10.79 -2.13 14.75
N GLU A 38 -9.91 -1.76 15.69
CA GLU A 38 -9.89 -0.45 16.33
C GLU A 38 -8.78 0.43 15.73
N LEU A 39 -9.00 1.74 15.74
CA LEU A 39 -7.98 2.70 15.32
C LEU A 39 -6.82 2.66 16.32
N LEU A 40 -5.64 2.29 15.85
CA LEU A 40 -4.43 2.25 16.66
C LEU A 40 -3.70 3.61 16.62
N THR A 41 -3.43 4.14 15.43
CA THR A 41 -2.72 5.41 15.26
C THR A 41 -2.97 6.02 13.89
N VAL A 42 -2.78 7.34 13.80
CA VAL A 42 -2.75 8.09 12.54
C VAL A 42 -1.41 8.82 12.47
N VAL A 43 -0.63 8.52 11.44
CA VAL A 43 0.66 9.16 11.19
C VAL A 43 0.50 10.11 10.02
N ASN A 44 0.79 11.39 10.26
CA ASN A 44 0.78 12.43 9.24
C ASN A 44 2.22 12.82 8.86
N PRO A 45 2.44 13.29 7.63
CA PRO A 45 3.68 13.96 7.25
C PRO A 45 3.95 15.17 8.14
N ARG A 46 5.22 15.39 8.53
CA ARG A 46 5.64 16.48 9.43
C ARG A 46 5.35 17.88 8.90
N ASP A 47 5.33 18.05 7.58
CA ASP A 47 5.00 19.32 6.93
C ASP A 47 3.48 19.59 6.87
N GLY A 48 2.66 18.64 7.31
CA GLY A 48 1.20 18.71 7.31
C GLY A 48 0.57 18.54 5.93
N TYR A 49 1.36 18.33 4.87
CA TYR A 49 0.85 18.18 3.51
C TYR A 49 0.65 16.70 3.16
N VAL A 50 -0.59 16.33 2.81
CA VAL A 50 -0.98 14.96 2.48
C VAL A 50 -1.36 14.85 1.00
N LYS A 51 -0.66 13.99 0.25
CA LYS A 51 -0.98 13.62 -1.13
C LYS A 51 -1.93 12.43 -1.20
N HIS A 52 -1.70 11.43 -0.36
CA HIS A 52 -2.44 10.18 -0.37
C HIS A 52 -2.71 9.69 1.05
N THR A 53 -3.72 8.83 1.20
CA THR A 53 -4.01 8.15 2.45
C THR A 53 -3.89 6.64 2.23
N ALA A 54 -3.21 5.95 3.13
CA ALA A 54 -3.11 4.50 3.13
C ALA A 54 -3.65 3.92 4.44
N PHE A 55 -4.33 2.79 4.34
CA PHE A 55 -4.92 2.09 5.46
C PHE A 55 -4.15 0.79 5.72
N LEU A 56 -3.76 0.57 6.96
CA LEU A 56 -2.99 -0.59 7.39
C LEU A 56 -3.69 -1.28 8.57
N ILE A 57 -3.61 -2.59 8.65
CA ILE A 57 -3.96 -3.35 9.86
C ILE A 57 -2.73 -4.03 10.42
N ASN A 58 -2.44 -3.78 11.69
CA ASN A 58 -1.40 -4.45 12.47
C ASN A 58 -1.98 -5.75 13.06
N VAL A 59 -1.37 -6.88 12.69
CA VAL A 59 -1.71 -8.24 13.11
C VAL A 59 -0.48 -8.84 13.79
N GLY A 60 -0.27 -8.47 15.06
CA GLY A 60 0.91 -8.89 15.83
C GLY A 60 2.18 -8.22 15.30
N THR A 61 3.10 -9.00 14.76
CA THR A 61 4.37 -8.53 14.17
C THR A 61 4.25 -8.12 12.70
N HIS A 62 3.06 -8.26 12.09
CA HIS A 62 2.86 -8.04 10.66
C HIS A 62 1.91 -6.88 10.41
N TYR A 63 2.13 -6.18 9.29
CA TYR A 63 1.17 -5.23 8.73
C TYR A 63 0.53 -5.84 7.47
N LYS A 64 -0.76 -5.57 7.27
CA LYS A 64 -1.44 -5.83 6.01
C LYS A 64 -2.06 -4.54 5.48
N ALA A 65 -1.96 -4.34 4.17
CA ALA A 65 -2.66 -3.25 3.51
C ALA A 65 -4.17 -3.50 3.51
N LEU A 66 -4.93 -2.46 3.83
CA LEU A 66 -6.37 -2.42 3.64
C LEU A 66 -6.64 -1.56 2.41
N VAL A 67 -7.46 -2.09 1.51
CA VAL A 67 -7.88 -1.38 0.30
C VAL A 67 -9.39 -1.21 0.38
N PRO A 68 -9.93 0.00 0.13
CA PRO A 68 -11.36 0.20 0.03
C PRO A 68 -11.98 -0.76 -0.99
N ARG A 69 -13.12 -1.36 -0.65
CA ARG A 69 -13.79 -2.33 -1.53
C ARG A 69 -14.07 -1.76 -2.93
N CYS A 70 -14.39 -0.47 -3.03
CA CYS A 70 -14.65 0.20 -4.30
C CYS A 70 -13.43 0.17 -5.25
N GLU A 71 -12.23 0.46 -4.72
CA GLU A 71 -10.98 0.44 -5.49
C GLU A 71 -10.62 -0.98 -5.93
N LEU A 72 -10.81 -1.97 -5.04
CA LEU A 72 -10.59 -3.38 -5.39
C LEU A 72 -11.51 -3.84 -6.53
N GLU A 73 -12.78 -3.47 -6.47
CA GLU A 73 -13.75 -3.79 -7.53
C GLU A 73 -13.44 -3.06 -8.85
N GLU A 74 -12.92 -1.83 -8.78
CA GLU A 74 -12.48 -1.11 -9.96
C GLU A 74 -11.25 -1.76 -10.62
N ALA A 75 -10.24 -2.12 -9.83
CA ALA A 75 -9.07 -2.85 -10.30
C ALA A 75 -9.48 -4.17 -10.97
N ARG A 76 -10.43 -4.91 -10.38
CA ARG A 76 -11.00 -6.13 -10.98
C ARG A 76 -11.65 -5.85 -12.34
N ARG A 77 -12.53 -4.85 -12.43
CA ARG A 77 -13.18 -4.46 -13.70
C ARG A 77 -12.17 -4.08 -14.77
N ASN A 78 -11.10 -3.36 -14.40
CA ASN A 78 -10.05 -2.96 -15.33
C ASN A 78 -9.25 -4.17 -15.85
N SER A 79 -8.92 -5.13 -14.97
CA SER A 79 -8.30 -6.40 -15.37
C SER A 79 -9.18 -7.22 -16.32
N GLU A 80 -10.49 -7.28 -16.07
CA GLU A 80 -11.45 -7.95 -16.96
C GLU A 80 -11.55 -7.28 -18.33
N ARG A 81 -11.53 -5.95 -18.39
CA ARG A 81 -11.51 -5.20 -19.67
C ARG A 81 -10.23 -5.50 -20.46
N LEU A 82 -9.08 -5.46 -19.81
CA LEU A 82 -7.78 -5.73 -20.45
C LEU A 82 -7.70 -7.17 -20.98
N SER A 83 -8.15 -8.15 -20.21
CA SER A 83 -8.15 -9.55 -20.65
C SER A 83 -9.09 -9.79 -21.84
N LYS A 84 -10.26 -9.15 -21.88
CA LYS A 84 -11.18 -9.23 -23.03
C LYS A 84 -10.60 -8.55 -24.28
N HIS A 85 -9.93 -7.41 -24.11
CA HIS A 85 -9.27 -6.70 -25.21
C HIS A 85 -8.11 -7.52 -25.81
N ASN A 86 -7.29 -8.15 -24.96
CA ASN A 86 -6.22 -9.04 -25.41
C ASN A 86 -6.74 -10.30 -26.13
N LYS A 87 -7.87 -10.87 -25.68
CA LYS A 87 -8.50 -12.01 -26.38
C LYS A 87 -9.00 -11.64 -27.78
N LEU A 88 -9.59 -10.46 -27.94
CA LEU A 88 -10.04 -9.96 -29.25
C LEU A 88 -8.87 -9.73 -30.21
N ASN A 89 -7.75 -9.20 -29.72
CA ASN A 89 -6.55 -8.98 -30.54
C ASN A 89 -5.85 -10.29 -30.94
N LEU A 90 -5.89 -11.34 -30.11
CA LEU A 90 -5.35 -12.66 -30.46
C LEU A 90 -6.18 -13.38 -31.54
N LEU A 91 -7.50 -13.22 -31.49
CA LEU A 91 -8.43 -13.77 -32.49
C LEU A 91 -8.33 -13.08 -33.85
N SER A 92 -8.02 -11.78 -33.89
CA SER A 92 -7.82 -11.06 -35.15
C SER A 92 -6.46 -11.33 -35.81
N THR A 93 -5.44 -11.71 -35.03
CA THR A 93 -4.10 -12.09 -35.57
C THR A 93 -4.02 -13.53 -36.06
N SER A 94 -4.99 -14.39 -35.73
CA SER A 94 -4.99 -15.82 -36.10
C SER A 94 -5.82 -16.15 -37.35
N THR A 95 -6.37 -15.13 -38.02
CA THR A 95 -7.16 -15.25 -39.26
C THR A 95 -6.44 -14.77 -40.53
N ASN A 96 -5.11 -14.58 -40.50
CA ASN A 96 -4.30 -14.25 -41.69
C ASN A 96 -3.35 -15.38 -42.06
#